data_AF-A0A957SFF9-F1
#
_entry.id   AF-A0A957SFF9-F1
#
_cell.length_a   1.000
_cell.length_b   1.000
_cell.length_c   1.000
_cell.angle_alpha   90.00
_cell.angle_beta   90.00
_cell.angle_gamma   90.00
#
_symmetry.space_group_name_H-M   'P 1'
#
loop_
_entity.id
_entity.type
_entity.pdbx_description
1 polymer ?
#
loop_
_entity_poly.entity_id
_entity_poly.type
_entity_poly.pdbx_seq_one_letter_code
_entity_poly.pdbx_strand_id
1 'polypeptide(L)'
;KFFTDVEMYTTGPSIDPQQHLSEWICDQMPSKENLWGGNNIFRGCNAEYDELYQQLTSTPIGPEREDIVKQLNDINVQNYYQIPLVHRGSVSATINGLEGVEMNGGWDTEMWNIAEWSRSE
;
A
#
# COMPACT_ATOMS: atom_id res chain seq x y z
N LYS A 1 -8.53 6.46 -21.48
CA LYS A 1 -9.85 6.15 -20.92
C LYS A 1 -9.97 4.65 -20.78
N PHE A 2 -10.22 4.15 -19.58
CA PHE A 2 -10.41 2.73 -19.31
C PHE A 2 -11.90 2.39 -19.47
N PHE A 3 -12.22 1.45 -20.36
CA PHE A 3 -13.60 1.09 -20.76
C PHE A 3 -13.96 -0.36 -20.41
N THR A 4 -13.18 -1.01 -19.54
CA THR A 4 -13.41 -2.40 -19.13
C THR A 4 -14.16 -2.43 -17.79
N ASP A 5 -15.00 -3.45 -17.60
CA ASP A 5 -15.79 -3.62 -16.36
C ASP A 5 -14.94 -4.04 -15.16
N VAL A 6 -13.85 -4.79 -15.41
CA VAL A 6 -12.93 -5.30 -14.37
C VAL A 6 -11.49 -5.24 -14.89
N GLU A 7 -10.57 -4.85 -14.02
CA GLU A 7 -9.12 -4.87 -14.27
C GLU A 7 -8.40 -5.68 -13.20
N MET A 8 -7.38 -6.44 -13.60
CA MET A 8 -6.39 -6.96 -12.65
C MET A 8 -5.22 -6.00 -12.61
N TYR A 9 -4.89 -5.51 -11.43
CA TYR A 9 -3.77 -4.61 -11.18
C TYR A 9 -3.02 -5.09 -9.93
N THR A 10 -1.89 -4.47 -9.64
CA THR A 10 -1.10 -4.77 -8.44
C THR A 10 -0.84 -3.45 -7.72
N THR A 11 -1.16 -3.43 -6.43
CA THR A 11 -0.90 -2.32 -5.53
C THR A 11 -0.43 -2.88 -4.19
N GLY A 12 0.17 -2.03 -3.37
CA GLY A 12 0.60 -2.37 -2.03
C GLY A 12 1.05 -1.13 -1.28
N PRO A 13 1.02 -1.18 0.06
CA PRO A 13 1.51 -0.07 0.87
C PRO A 13 3.03 0.08 0.78
N SER A 14 3.51 1.25 1.20
CA SER A 14 4.88 1.43 1.69
C SER A 14 4.87 1.24 3.22
N ILE A 15 5.99 1.54 3.90
CA ILE A 15 6.09 1.41 5.37
C ILE A 15 4.96 2.17 6.07
N ASP A 16 4.59 3.35 5.56
CA ASP A 16 3.38 4.07 6.02
C ASP A 16 2.21 3.75 5.07
N PRO A 17 1.14 3.09 5.55
CA PRO A 17 0.00 2.72 4.71
C PRO A 17 -0.82 3.93 4.25
N GLN A 18 -0.62 5.14 4.81
CA GLN A 18 -1.40 6.33 4.47
C GLN A 18 -1.39 6.63 2.97
N GLN A 19 -0.23 6.55 2.31
CA GLN A 19 -0.19 6.84 0.87
C GLN A 19 -1.03 5.84 0.08
N HIS A 20 -1.00 4.57 0.45
CA HIS A 20 -1.77 3.54 -0.22
C HIS A 20 -3.27 3.69 0.04
N LEU A 21 -3.65 3.99 1.28
CA LEU A 21 -5.04 4.28 1.63
C LEU A 21 -5.58 5.54 0.93
N SER A 22 -4.73 6.41 0.39
CA SER A 22 -5.18 7.55 -0.41
C SER A 22 -5.80 7.15 -1.76
N GLU A 23 -5.56 5.92 -2.22
CA GLU A 23 -6.05 5.39 -3.50
C GLU A 23 -7.58 5.20 -3.53
N TRP A 24 -8.31 5.41 -2.42
CA TRP A 24 -9.77 5.32 -2.38
C TRP A 24 -10.48 6.62 -2.01
N ILE A 25 -9.74 7.72 -1.89
CA ILE A 25 -10.34 9.04 -1.67
C ILE A 25 -11.11 9.46 -2.92
N CYS A 26 -12.31 10.03 -2.75
CA CYS A 26 -13.18 10.40 -3.87
C CYS A 26 -12.48 11.34 -4.87
N ASP A 27 -11.70 12.30 -4.38
CA ASP A 27 -10.96 13.28 -5.21
C ASP A 27 -9.82 12.68 -6.04
N GLN A 28 -9.36 11.47 -5.70
CA GLN A 28 -8.33 10.76 -6.46
C GLN A 28 -8.89 9.98 -7.65
N MET A 29 -10.19 10.06 -7.92
CA MET A 29 -10.83 9.34 -9.01
C MET A 29 -10.51 9.97 -10.37
N PRO A 30 -9.98 9.21 -11.35
CA PRO A 30 -9.75 9.73 -12.70
C PRO A 30 -11.06 10.14 -13.39
N SER A 31 -11.13 11.41 -13.77
CA SER A 31 -12.30 12.04 -14.38
C SER A 31 -11.90 12.92 -15.56
N LYS A 32 -12.86 13.46 -16.30
CA LYS A 32 -12.53 14.39 -17.40
C LYS A 32 -12.00 15.70 -16.84
N GLU A 33 -12.51 16.11 -15.68
CA GLU A 33 -12.25 17.35 -14.99
C GLU A 33 -10.80 17.43 -14.50
N ASN A 34 -10.23 16.31 -14.06
CA ASN A 34 -8.82 16.20 -13.64
C ASN A 34 -7.89 15.61 -14.72
N LEU A 35 -8.29 15.67 -16.00
CA LEU A 35 -7.52 15.15 -17.14
C LEU A 35 -7.17 13.66 -17.02
N TRP A 36 -8.03 12.87 -16.36
CA TRP A 36 -7.86 11.44 -16.08
C TRP A 36 -6.69 11.13 -15.15
N GLY A 37 -6.31 12.08 -14.28
CA GLY A 37 -5.30 11.89 -13.24
C GLY A 37 -5.88 11.30 -11.94
N GLY A 38 -4.98 10.84 -11.05
CA GLY A 38 -5.34 10.28 -9.75
C GLY A 38 -5.22 8.75 -9.70
N ASN A 39 -5.14 8.22 -8.48
CA ASN A 39 -4.84 6.80 -8.23
C ASN A 39 -6.06 5.98 -7.83
N ASN A 40 -7.24 6.59 -7.68
CA ASN A 40 -8.49 5.86 -7.40
C ASN A 40 -9.07 5.27 -8.68
N ILE A 41 -8.32 4.33 -9.25
CA ILE A 41 -8.67 3.55 -10.44
C ILE A 41 -9.93 2.71 -10.17
N PHE A 42 -10.16 2.34 -8.91
CA PHE A 42 -11.34 1.62 -8.42
C PHE A 42 -12.64 2.39 -8.56
N ARG A 43 -12.55 3.73 -8.58
CA ARG A 43 -13.71 4.63 -8.51
C ARG A 43 -14.58 4.39 -7.27
N GLY A 44 -13.94 3.96 -6.18
CA GLY A 44 -14.59 3.84 -4.87
C GLY A 44 -14.78 5.22 -4.27
N CYS A 45 -15.96 5.52 -3.71
CA CYS A 45 -16.18 6.80 -3.04
C CYS A 45 -17.13 6.61 -1.88
N ASN A 46 -16.67 6.98 -0.69
CA ASN A 46 -17.43 6.87 0.55
C ASN A 46 -17.07 8.07 1.44
N ALA A 47 -18.08 8.83 1.89
CA ALA A 47 -17.84 10.04 2.69
C ALA A 47 -17.20 9.73 4.06
N GLU A 48 -17.56 8.63 4.70
CA GLU A 48 -16.95 8.17 5.96
C GLU A 48 -15.47 7.83 5.76
N TYR A 49 -15.13 7.22 4.61
CA TYR A 49 -13.73 6.94 4.26
C TYR A 49 -12.92 8.22 4.13
N ASP A 50 -13.43 9.22 3.42
CA ASP A 50 -12.75 10.51 3.22
C ASP A 50 -12.54 11.24 4.56
N GLU A 51 -13.55 11.29 5.43
CA GLU A 51 -13.45 11.89 6.77
C GLU A 51 -12.42 11.17 7.64
N LEU A 52 -12.45 9.84 7.66
CA LEU A 52 -11.54 9.02 8.44
C LEU A 52 -10.10 9.11 7.90
N TYR A 53 -9.94 9.23 6.59
CA TYR A 53 -8.63 9.46 5.98
C TYR A 53 -8.07 10.84 6.36
N GLN A 54 -8.89 11.89 6.39
CA GLN A 54 -8.43 13.20 6.90
C GLN A 54 -7.96 13.12 8.35
N GLN A 55 -8.68 12.37 9.20
CA GLN A 55 -8.22 12.11 10.56
C GLN A 55 -6.86 11.41 10.56
N LEU A 56 -6.70 10.34 9.75
CA LEU A 56 -5.43 9.63 9.59
C LEU A 56 -4.26 10.58 9.31
N THR A 57 -4.43 11.57 8.42
CA THR A 57 -3.34 12.51 8.07
C THR A 57 -2.82 13.35 9.24
N SER A 58 -3.63 13.50 10.30
CA SER A 58 -3.31 14.30 11.49
C SER A 58 -2.98 13.45 12.73
N THR A 59 -3.28 12.15 12.71
CA THR A 59 -3.01 11.24 13.84
C THR A 59 -1.55 10.77 13.85
N PRO A 60 -0.80 10.98 14.94
CA PRO A 60 0.59 10.51 15.05
C PRO A 60 0.69 8.99 15.12
N ILE A 61 1.88 8.44 14.89
CA ILE A 61 2.14 6.98 14.99
C ILE A 61 1.76 6.49 16.39
N GLY A 62 0.92 5.46 16.44
CA GLY A 62 0.47 4.82 17.67
C GLY A 62 -0.81 4.01 17.47
N PRO A 63 -1.36 3.42 18.55
CA PRO A 63 -2.50 2.52 18.49
C PRO A 63 -3.74 3.14 17.82
N GLU A 64 -4.00 4.42 18.06
CA GLU A 64 -5.12 5.14 17.43
C GLU A 64 -4.98 5.18 15.90
N ARG A 65 -3.77 5.47 15.40
CA ARG A 65 -3.50 5.48 13.96
C ARG A 65 -3.68 4.09 13.35
N GLU A 66 -3.24 3.05 14.05
CA GLU A 66 -3.42 1.66 13.62
C GLU A 66 -4.90 1.27 13.50
N ASP A 67 -5.73 1.72 14.44
CA ASP A 67 -7.16 1.43 14.41
C ASP A 67 -7.90 2.20 13.30
N ILE A 68 -7.47 3.43 13.01
CA ILE A 68 -7.96 4.20 11.85
C ILE A 68 -7.60 3.48 10.55
N VAL A 69 -6.35 3.01 10.40
CA VAL A 69 -5.87 2.25 9.23
C VAL A 69 -6.72 0.99 9.00
N LYS A 70 -7.01 0.22 10.05
CA LYS A 70 -7.86 -0.98 9.96
C LYS A 70 -9.28 -0.63 9.51
N GLN A 71 -9.88 0.41 10.09
CA GLN A 71 -11.23 0.85 9.73
C GLN A 71 -11.31 1.31 8.26
N LEU A 72 -10.33 2.05 7.76
CA LEU A 72 -10.25 2.42 6.34
C LEU A 72 -10.19 1.17 5.46
N ASN A 73 -9.32 0.20 5.79
CA ASN A 73 -9.26 -1.06 5.07
C ASN A 73 -10.61 -1.81 5.09
N ASP A 74 -11.28 -1.87 6.24
CA ASP A 74 -12.56 -2.56 6.38
C ASP A 74 -13.64 -1.91 5.51
N ILE A 75 -13.74 -0.58 5.50
CA ILE A 75 -14.67 0.13 4.61
C ILE A 75 -14.39 -0.24 3.15
N ASN A 76 -13.13 -0.19 2.72
CA ASN A 76 -12.76 -0.50 1.34
C ASN A 76 -13.13 -1.95 0.95
N VAL A 77 -12.75 -2.93 1.78
CA VAL A 77 -13.04 -4.35 1.54
C VAL A 77 -14.54 -4.63 1.55
N GLN A 78 -15.30 -4.07 2.50
CA GLN A 78 -16.74 -4.28 2.61
C GLN A 78 -17.56 -3.58 1.50
N ASN A 79 -16.98 -2.57 0.83
CA ASN A 79 -17.58 -1.96 -0.36
C ASN A 79 -17.22 -2.69 -1.67
N TYR A 80 -16.37 -3.72 -1.62
CA TYR A 80 -15.96 -4.54 -2.77
C TYR A 80 -15.34 -3.74 -3.93
N TYR A 81 -14.72 -2.59 -3.63
CA TYR A 81 -14.03 -1.77 -4.64
C TYR A 81 -12.81 -2.49 -5.21
N GLN A 82 -12.18 -3.37 -4.41
CA GLN A 82 -11.15 -4.29 -4.84
C GLN A 82 -11.43 -5.68 -4.27
N ILE A 83 -10.98 -6.71 -4.99
CA ILE A 83 -11.03 -8.10 -4.53
C ILE A 83 -9.58 -8.56 -4.36
N PRO A 84 -9.05 -8.62 -3.12
CA PRO A 84 -7.70 -9.12 -2.88
C PRO A 84 -7.59 -10.58 -3.31
N LEU A 85 -6.62 -10.88 -4.20
CA LEU A 85 -6.39 -12.24 -4.69
C LEU A 85 -5.25 -12.93 -3.95
N VAL A 86 -4.08 -12.28 -3.91
CA VAL A 86 -2.85 -12.84 -3.33
C VAL A 86 -1.99 -11.74 -2.77
N HIS A 87 -1.29 -12.04 -1.66
CA HIS A 87 -0.11 -11.29 -1.25
C HIS A 87 1.12 -11.96 -1.89
N ARG A 88 1.80 -11.26 -2.79
CA ARG A 88 2.94 -11.81 -3.53
C ARG A 88 4.16 -11.87 -2.62
N GLY A 89 4.69 -13.07 -2.38
CA GLY A 89 5.96 -13.24 -1.68
C GLY A 89 7.12 -12.77 -2.55
N SER A 90 8.11 -12.14 -1.92
CA SER A 90 9.41 -11.85 -2.54
C SER A 90 10.38 -13.00 -2.28
N VAL A 91 11.16 -13.36 -3.29
CA VAL A 91 12.17 -14.43 -3.21
C VAL A 91 13.54 -13.82 -3.45
N SER A 92 14.44 -13.98 -2.48
CA SER A 92 15.81 -13.51 -2.55
C SER A 92 16.74 -14.66 -2.13
N ALA A 93 17.97 -14.67 -2.64
CA ALA A 93 18.95 -15.70 -2.35
C ALA A 93 20.33 -15.07 -2.11
N THR A 94 21.11 -15.68 -1.22
CA THR A 94 22.48 -15.26 -0.88
C THR A 94 23.44 -16.42 -1.12
N ILE A 95 24.72 -16.11 -1.27
CA ILE A 95 25.78 -17.14 -1.30
C ILE A 95 26.02 -17.67 0.12
N ASN A 96 26.29 -18.96 0.27
CA ASN A 96 26.47 -19.61 1.58
C ASN A 96 27.58 -18.97 2.46
N GLY A 97 28.55 -18.29 1.86
CA GLY A 97 29.65 -17.64 2.59
C GLY A 97 29.44 -16.16 2.88
N LEU A 98 28.21 -15.65 2.72
CA LEU A 98 27.83 -14.28 3.05
C LEU A 98 26.95 -14.31 4.30
N GLU A 99 27.45 -13.68 5.36
CA GLU A 99 26.78 -13.57 6.66
C GLU A 99 26.18 -12.17 6.84
N GLY A 100 25.26 -12.03 7.79
CA GLY A 100 24.65 -10.73 8.15
C GLY A 100 23.55 -10.25 7.22
N VAL A 101 23.09 -11.05 6.24
CA VAL A 101 21.98 -10.65 5.37
C VAL A 101 20.65 -10.78 6.10
N GLU A 102 19.91 -9.67 6.19
CA GLU A 102 18.57 -9.65 6.76
C GLU A 102 17.55 -9.26 5.70
N MET A 103 16.42 -9.99 5.64
CA MET A 103 15.32 -9.63 4.77
C MET A 103 14.50 -8.49 5.40
N ASN A 104 14.32 -7.37 4.70
CA ASN A 104 13.52 -6.23 5.18
C ASN A 104 12.01 -6.38 5.00
N GLY A 105 11.49 -7.56 4.63
CA GLY A 105 10.05 -7.76 4.44
C GLY A 105 9.43 -7.08 3.21
N GLY A 106 10.25 -6.64 2.24
CA GLY A 106 9.77 -6.07 0.96
C GLY A 106 9.65 -4.54 0.94
N TRP A 107 10.15 -3.85 1.97
CA TRP A 107 10.04 -2.39 2.09
C TRP A 107 11.20 -1.63 1.42
N ASP A 108 12.35 -2.28 1.24
CA ASP A 108 13.54 -1.71 0.61
C ASP A 108 14.23 -2.80 -0.24
N THR A 109 15.33 -2.47 -0.89
CA THR A 109 16.18 -3.42 -1.61
C THR A 109 16.78 -4.46 -0.68
N GLU A 110 17.18 -5.61 -1.24
CA GLU A 110 17.90 -6.66 -0.52
C GLU A 110 19.22 -6.18 0.12
N MET A 111 19.70 -4.98 -0.22
CA MET A 111 20.96 -4.41 0.25
C MET A 111 20.80 -3.39 1.38
N TRP A 112 19.59 -3.22 1.94
CA TRP A 112 19.32 -2.20 2.97
C TRP A 112 20.27 -2.26 4.18
N ASN A 113 20.75 -3.46 4.54
CA ASN A 113 21.68 -3.68 5.64
C ASN A 113 23.09 -4.11 5.20
N ILE A 114 23.52 -3.73 3.99
CA ILE A 114 24.82 -4.16 3.42
C ILE A 114 26.04 -3.82 4.29
N ALA A 115 25.93 -2.80 5.15
CA ALA A 115 26.98 -2.42 6.09
C ALA A 115 27.30 -3.50 7.14
N GLU A 116 26.34 -4.38 7.43
CA GLU A 116 26.47 -5.47 8.42
C GLU A 116 26.98 -6.77 7.79
N TRP A 117 27.19 -6.79 6.47
CA TRP A 117 27.55 -8.01 5.76
C TRP A 117 29.02 -8.35 5.94
N SER A 118 29.31 -9.63 6.12
CA SER A 118 30.67 -10.15 6.21
C SER A 118 30.81 -11.43 5.40
N ARG A 119 32.06 -11.77 5.07
CA ARG A 119 32.38 -13.06 4.47
C ARG A 119 32.66 -14.05 5.58
N SER A 120 32.06 -15.24 5.51
CA SER A 120 32.40 -16.35 6.40
C SER A 120 33.88 -16.72 6.23
N GLU A 121 34.59 -16.96 7.33
CA GLU A 121 35.96 -17.49 7.29
C GLU A 121 36.05 -18.91 6.69
#